data_AF-A0A926EY31-F1
#
_entry.id   AF-A0A926EY31-F1
#
_cell.length_a   1.000
_cell.length_b   1.000
_cell.length_c   1.000
_cell.angle_alpha   90.00
_cell.angle_beta   90.00
_cell.angle_gamma   90.00
#
_symmetry.space_group_name_H-M   'P 1'
#
loop_
_entity.id
_entity.type
_entity.pdbx_description
1 polymer ?
#
loop_
_entity_poly.entity_id
_entity_poly.type
_entity_poly.pdbx_seq_one_letter_code
_entity_poly.pdbx_strand_id
1 'polypeptide(L)'
;MEGIIKKLKGKYSQNKQETIIRNYYSKEINKGKTYRAQHLDHVLFILLLFFILTLVLIIRSNRILLPIYISLISIFFIANSVNVLNKKKMKKKELAINEDLKSRRVIRELTQLNREEFILYVKDLLDEFYSTEFRLGEDGVDFSGYINNKNYGVKCIKSSLEDRILSKKVGEFSNLINNLNYDEGIIVTNSYFQEDIKDNTSLILIDFLGIKEILKKIDKFPSDEEIRNYIIHRYDDRKSTVTSQLKTITFGKIVRLYGTFAVFYFISFFVRYGLYYKIMGVVVFIIATILGGIKFTEYQRVKKNNLYISK
;
A
#
# COMPACT_ATOMS: atom_id res chain seq x y z
N MET A 1 -23.45 -29.03 -13.77
CA MET A 1 -22.59 -28.90 -12.57
C MET A 1 -21.38 -27.99 -12.78
N GLU A 2 -20.73 -27.99 -13.94
CA GLU A 2 -19.54 -27.15 -14.21
C GLU A 2 -19.77 -25.63 -14.11
N GLY A 3 -20.93 -25.14 -14.55
CA GLY A 3 -21.28 -23.71 -14.44
C GLY A 3 -21.39 -23.19 -13.01
N ILE A 4 -21.86 -24.02 -12.08
CA ILE A 4 -21.97 -23.68 -10.65
C ILE A 4 -20.58 -23.63 -10.01
N ILE A 5 -19.72 -24.61 -10.33
CA ILE A 5 -18.33 -24.65 -9.86
C ILE A 5 -17.54 -23.44 -10.37
N LYS A 6 -17.74 -23.03 -11.62
CA LYS A 6 -17.08 -21.84 -12.20
C LYS A 6 -17.54 -20.54 -11.51
N LYS A 7 -18.85 -20.38 -11.27
CA LYS A 7 -19.39 -19.24 -10.50
C LYS A 7 -18.85 -19.18 -9.07
N LEU A 8 -18.80 -20.32 -8.38
CA LEU A 8 -18.27 -20.41 -7.01
C LEU A 8 -16.78 -20.08 -6.94
N LYS A 9 -15.97 -20.57 -7.90
CA LYS A 9 -14.54 -20.22 -8.01
C LYS A 9 -14.33 -18.72 -8.26
N GLY A 10 -15.13 -18.12 -9.14
CA GLY A 10 -15.09 -16.68 -9.41
C GLY A 10 -15.37 -15.85 -8.15
N LYS A 11 -16.46 -16.17 -7.45
CA LYS A 11 -16.85 -15.49 -6.18
C LYS A 11 -15.79 -15.65 -5.09
N TYR A 12 -15.17 -16.83 -4.99
CA TYR A 12 -14.07 -17.08 -4.05
C TYR A 12 -12.85 -16.21 -4.36
N SER A 13 -12.45 -16.10 -5.64
CA SER A 13 -11.32 -15.28 -6.06
C SER A 13 -11.54 -13.80 -5.75
N GLN A 14 -12.72 -13.28 -6.04
CA GLN A 14 -13.10 -11.90 -5.73
C GLN A 14 -13.07 -11.63 -4.22
N ASN A 15 -13.67 -12.50 -3.41
CA ASN A 15 -13.64 -12.36 -1.96
C ASN A 15 -12.21 -12.40 -1.39
N LYS A 16 -11.34 -13.21 -1.97
CA LYS A 16 -9.92 -13.27 -1.61
C LYS A 16 -9.23 -11.94 -1.94
N GLN A 17 -9.42 -11.39 -3.14
CA GLN A 17 -8.86 -10.11 -3.55
C GLN A 17 -9.34 -8.96 -2.65
N GLU A 18 -10.64 -8.89 -2.38
CA GLU A 18 -11.22 -7.93 -1.43
C GLU A 18 -10.61 -8.04 -0.03
N THR A 19 -10.38 -9.27 0.45
CA THR A 19 -9.72 -9.50 1.74
C THR A 19 -8.27 -9.01 1.74
N ILE A 20 -7.53 -9.22 0.64
CA ILE A 20 -6.15 -8.74 0.49
C ILE A 20 -6.13 -7.21 0.53
N ILE A 21 -7.01 -6.56 -0.24
CA ILE A 21 -7.13 -5.10 -0.31
C ILE A 21 -7.49 -4.51 1.06
N ARG A 22 -8.53 -5.03 1.73
CA ARG A 22 -8.90 -4.58 3.08
C ARG A 22 -7.78 -4.76 4.09
N ASN A 23 -7.06 -5.88 4.01
CA ASN A 23 -5.91 -6.10 4.87
C ASN A 23 -4.78 -5.12 4.59
N TYR A 24 -4.55 -4.75 3.33
CA TYR A 24 -3.56 -3.75 2.97
C TYR A 24 -3.88 -2.40 3.59
N TYR A 25 -5.08 -1.86 3.37
CA TYR A 25 -5.48 -0.58 3.97
C TYR A 25 -5.50 -0.63 5.50
N SER A 26 -6.01 -1.72 6.08
CA SER A 26 -5.98 -1.87 7.54
C SER A 26 -4.56 -1.83 8.10
N LYS A 27 -3.60 -2.45 7.42
CA LYS A 27 -2.20 -2.44 7.85
C LYS A 27 -1.62 -1.04 7.80
N GLU A 28 -1.87 -0.28 6.74
CA GLU A 28 -1.38 1.10 6.66
C GLU A 28 -2.06 2.02 7.67
N ILE A 29 -3.37 1.87 7.88
CA ILE A 29 -4.12 2.71 8.82
C ILE A 29 -3.78 2.40 10.28
N ASN A 30 -3.52 1.13 10.62
CA ASN A 30 -3.41 0.64 12.00
C ASN A 30 -2.02 0.08 12.33
N LYS A 31 -0.95 0.66 11.77
CA LYS A 31 0.44 0.33 12.12
C LYS A 31 0.78 -1.16 12.01
N GLY A 32 0.33 -1.80 10.92
CA GLY A 32 0.63 -3.20 10.60
C GLY A 32 -0.43 -4.23 11.04
N LYS A 33 -1.50 -3.82 11.74
CA LYS A 33 -2.60 -4.74 12.11
C LYS A 33 -3.48 -5.11 10.91
N THR A 34 -3.77 -6.40 10.78
CA THR A 34 -4.74 -6.88 9.77
C THR A 34 -6.17 -6.46 10.11
N TYR A 35 -7.05 -6.45 9.10
CA TYR A 35 -8.45 -6.07 9.30
C TYR A 35 -9.13 -6.95 10.36
N ARG A 36 -8.84 -8.26 10.33
CA ARG A 36 -9.38 -9.22 11.30
C ARG A 36 -8.85 -8.99 12.71
N ALA A 37 -7.56 -8.69 12.86
CA ALA A 37 -6.97 -8.39 14.16
C ALA A 37 -7.59 -7.11 14.76
N GLN A 38 -7.71 -6.05 13.96
CA GLN A 38 -8.37 -4.82 14.40
C GLN A 38 -9.85 -5.06 14.78
N HIS A 39 -10.57 -5.86 14.00
CA HIS A 39 -11.96 -6.19 14.31
C HIS A 39 -12.08 -6.98 15.61
N LEU A 40 -11.16 -7.92 15.87
CA LEU A 40 -11.12 -8.68 17.12
C LEU A 40 -10.86 -7.77 18.33
N ASP A 41 -9.89 -6.85 18.23
CA ASP A 41 -9.64 -5.84 19.27
C ASP A 41 -10.90 -5.04 19.59
N HIS A 42 -11.65 -4.65 18.55
CA HIS A 42 -12.88 -3.88 18.70
C HIS A 42 -14.00 -4.69 19.37
N VAL A 43 -14.18 -5.95 18.97
CA VAL A 43 -15.15 -6.87 19.61
C VAL A 43 -14.80 -7.10 21.08
N LEU A 44 -13.51 -7.33 21.38
CA LEU A 44 -13.04 -7.53 22.75
C LEU A 44 -13.29 -6.28 23.60
N PHE A 45 -13.02 -5.10 23.06
CA PHE A 45 -13.32 -3.83 23.74
C PHE A 45 -14.82 -3.66 24.02
N ILE A 46 -15.69 -3.97 23.05
CA ILE A 46 -17.15 -3.91 23.23
C ILE A 46 -17.61 -4.88 24.32
N LEU A 47 -17.10 -6.11 24.32
CA LEU A 47 -17.42 -7.11 25.34
C LEU A 47 -16.96 -6.66 26.73
N LEU A 48 -15.74 -6.11 26.83
CA LEU A 48 -15.22 -5.59 28.10
C LEU A 48 -16.08 -4.43 28.62
N LEU A 49 -16.48 -3.51 27.74
CA LEU A 49 -17.41 -2.42 28.08
C LEU A 49 -18.76 -2.95 28.56
N PHE A 50 -19.27 -4.02 27.94
CA PHE A 50 -20.50 -4.69 28.36
C PHE A 50 -20.42 -5.23 29.78
N PHE A 51 -19.33 -5.94 30.10
CA PHE A 51 -19.14 -6.47 31.45
C PHE A 51 -19.02 -5.37 32.50
N ILE A 52 -18.25 -4.30 32.21
CA ILE A 52 -18.09 -3.17 33.13
C ILE A 52 -19.44 -2.48 33.37
N LEU A 53 -20.17 -2.14 32.31
CA LEU A 53 -21.45 -1.43 32.42
C LEU A 53 -22.48 -2.27 33.19
N THR A 54 -22.57 -3.57 32.88
CA THR A 54 -23.47 -4.49 33.55
C THR A 54 -23.13 -4.60 35.04
N LEU A 55 -21.84 -4.74 35.38
CA LEU A 55 -21.39 -4.87 36.77
C LEU A 55 -21.68 -3.61 37.59
N VAL A 56 -21.41 -2.42 37.03
CA VAL A 56 -21.74 -1.13 37.68
C VAL A 56 -23.25 -1.00 37.94
N LEU A 57 -24.08 -1.37 36.97
CA LEU A 57 -25.53 -1.29 37.11
C LEU A 57 -26.08 -2.33 38.11
N ILE A 58 -25.50 -3.54 38.19
CA ILE A 58 -25.87 -4.55 39.20
C ILE A 58 -25.58 -4.03 40.62
N ILE A 59 -24.38 -3.49 40.85
CA ILE A 59 -23.99 -2.92 42.16
C ILE A 59 -24.95 -1.80 42.57
N ARG A 60 -25.39 -0.96 41.61
CA ARG A 60 -26.27 0.18 41.90
C ARG A 60 -27.74 -0.21 42.08
N SER A 61 -28.24 -1.18 41.30
CA SER A 61 -29.66 -1.50 41.21
C SER A 61 -30.09 -2.64 42.14
N ASN A 62 -29.16 -3.45 42.66
CA ASN A 62 -29.43 -4.68 43.41
C ASN A 62 -30.42 -5.66 42.72
N ARG A 63 -30.53 -5.55 41.39
CA ARG A 63 -31.33 -6.43 40.51
C ARG A 63 -30.42 -6.94 39.40
N ILE A 64 -30.62 -8.17 38.94
CA ILE A 64 -29.72 -8.80 37.96
C ILE A 64 -30.22 -8.58 36.52
N LEU A 65 -31.51 -8.82 36.27
CA LEU A 65 -32.04 -8.85 34.89
C LEU A 65 -32.08 -7.47 34.21
N LEU A 66 -32.57 -6.44 34.91
CA LEU A 66 -32.78 -5.11 34.33
C LEU A 66 -31.46 -4.44 33.89
N PRO A 67 -30.35 -4.49 34.67
CA PRO A 67 -29.02 -4.06 34.22
C PRO A 67 -28.52 -4.70 32.94
N ILE A 68 -28.77 -6.01 32.75
CA ILE A 68 -28.32 -6.74 31.55
C ILE A 68 -29.02 -6.18 30.30
N TYR A 69 -30.35 -6.02 30.35
CA TYR A 69 -31.12 -5.46 29.23
C TYR A 69 -30.70 -4.03 28.90
N ILE A 70 -30.57 -3.16 29.91
CA ILE A 70 -30.12 -1.78 29.70
C ILE A 70 -28.72 -1.74 29.09
N SER A 71 -27.81 -2.61 29.56
CA SER A 71 -26.43 -2.67 29.05
C SER A 71 -26.39 -3.12 27.59
N LEU A 72 -27.17 -4.13 27.22
CA LEU A 72 -27.27 -4.60 25.82
C LEU A 72 -27.79 -3.50 24.90
N ILE A 73 -28.88 -2.82 25.28
CA ILE A 73 -29.46 -1.73 24.49
C ILE A 73 -28.45 -0.58 24.35
N SER A 74 -27.85 -0.16 25.45
CA SER A 74 -26.86 0.93 25.46
C SER A 74 -25.68 0.62 24.55
N ILE A 75 -25.16 -0.61 24.60
CA ILE A 75 -24.01 -1.02 23.79
C ILE A 75 -24.36 -1.16 22.32
N PHE A 76 -25.57 -1.63 22.00
CA PHE A 76 -26.04 -1.64 20.63
C PHE A 76 -26.00 -0.23 20.01
N PHE A 77 -26.52 0.78 20.72
CA PHE A 77 -26.48 2.17 20.25
C PHE A 77 -25.06 2.74 20.16
N ILE A 78 -24.21 2.50 21.17
CA ILE A 78 -22.81 2.94 21.17
C ILE A 78 -22.05 2.31 19.99
N ALA A 79 -22.15 0.99 19.82
CA ALA A 79 -21.45 0.27 18.77
C ALA A 79 -21.90 0.73 17.38
N ASN A 80 -23.20 0.93 17.16
CA ASN A 80 -23.72 1.42 15.87
C ASN A 80 -23.20 2.84 15.56
N SER A 81 -23.22 3.74 16.55
CA SER A 81 -22.75 5.11 16.41
C SER A 81 -21.25 5.16 16.07
N VAL A 82 -20.44 4.40 16.81
CA VAL A 82 -18.99 4.28 16.56
C VAL A 82 -18.71 3.70 15.18
N ASN A 83 -19.47 2.69 14.74
CA ASN A 83 -19.31 2.09 13.41
C ASN A 83 -19.56 3.08 12.27
N VAL A 84 -20.59 3.93 12.37
CA VAL A 84 -20.90 4.95 11.35
C VAL A 84 -19.77 5.98 11.23
N LEU A 85 -19.27 6.48 12.37
CA LEU A 85 -18.17 7.43 12.40
C LEU A 85 -16.88 6.82 11.83
N ASN A 86 -16.56 5.59 12.24
CA ASN A 86 -15.38 4.89 11.78
C ASN A 86 -15.44 4.63 10.27
N LYS A 87 -16.59 4.22 9.70
CA LYS A 87 -16.73 4.01 8.25
C LYS A 87 -16.35 5.25 7.44
N LYS A 88 -16.84 6.44 7.83
CA LYS A 88 -16.49 7.71 7.15
C LYS A 88 -14.99 8.00 7.26
N LYS A 89 -14.43 7.86 8.46
CA LYS A 89 -13.00 8.08 8.72
C LYS A 89 -12.11 7.12 7.92
N MET A 90 -12.48 5.84 7.85
CA MET A 90 -11.74 4.83 7.10
C MET A 90 -11.76 5.12 5.60
N LYS A 91 -12.94 5.46 5.03
CA LYS A 91 -13.03 5.84 3.60
C LYS A 91 -12.12 7.03 3.24
N LYS A 92 -12.08 8.07 4.08
CA LYS A 92 -11.17 9.22 3.86
C LYS A 92 -9.71 8.80 3.89
N LYS A 93 -9.32 7.91 4.81
CA LYS A 93 -7.96 7.39 4.90
C LYS A 93 -7.59 6.50 3.72
N GLU A 94 -8.51 5.65 3.25
CA GLU A 94 -8.31 4.82 2.05
C GLU A 94 -8.05 5.67 0.81
N LEU A 95 -8.84 6.73 0.61
CA LEU A 95 -8.63 7.68 -0.49
C LEU A 95 -7.25 8.36 -0.41
N ALA A 96 -6.84 8.79 0.79
CA ALA A 96 -5.52 9.40 0.98
C ALA A 96 -4.38 8.41 0.69
N ILE A 97 -4.52 7.14 1.11
CA ILE A 97 -3.54 6.08 0.81
C ILE A 97 -3.49 5.81 -0.70
N ASN A 98 -4.64 5.78 -1.38
CA ASN A 98 -4.68 5.59 -2.83
C ASN A 98 -3.98 6.72 -3.56
N GLU A 99 -4.28 7.96 -3.22
CA GLU A 99 -3.61 9.13 -3.80
C GLU A 99 -2.09 9.10 -3.57
N ASP A 100 -1.65 8.73 -2.37
CA ASP A 100 -0.22 8.56 -2.07
C ASP A 100 0.41 7.45 -2.92
N LEU A 101 -0.25 6.30 -3.07
CA LEU A 101 0.24 5.19 -3.90
C LEU A 101 0.34 5.56 -5.38
N LYS A 102 -0.65 6.28 -5.92
CA LYS A 102 -0.62 6.80 -7.30
C LYS A 102 0.55 7.75 -7.49
N SER A 103 0.71 8.72 -6.57
CA SER A 103 1.83 9.65 -6.61
C SER A 103 3.18 8.94 -6.52
N ARG A 104 3.35 7.97 -5.62
CA ARG A 104 4.58 7.16 -5.51
C ARG A 104 4.88 6.37 -6.77
N ARG A 105 3.86 5.92 -7.49
CA ARG A 105 4.04 5.21 -8.76
C ARG A 105 4.61 6.16 -9.83
N VAL A 106 3.97 7.32 -10.03
CA VAL A 106 4.46 8.34 -10.98
C VAL A 106 5.88 8.78 -10.62
N ILE A 107 6.14 9.01 -9.32
CA ILE A 107 7.49 9.31 -8.82
C ILE A 107 8.50 8.24 -9.24
N ARG A 108 8.17 6.96 -9.07
CA ARG A 108 9.06 5.86 -9.42
C ARG A 108 9.34 5.84 -10.92
N GLU A 109 8.31 6.03 -11.74
CA GLU A 109 8.43 6.09 -13.20
C GLU A 109 9.36 7.26 -13.61
N LEU A 110 9.12 8.47 -13.10
CA LEU A 110 9.96 9.65 -13.38
C LEU A 110 11.41 9.52 -12.91
N THR A 111 11.63 8.83 -11.79
CA THR A 111 12.97 8.62 -11.21
C THR A 111 13.79 7.64 -12.05
N GLN A 112 13.15 6.66 -12.69
CA GLN A 112 13.81 5.65 -13.52
C GLN A 112 14.29 6.20 -14.87
N LEU A 113 13.67 7.28 -15.36
CA LEU A 113 14.10 7.91 -16.61
C LEU A 113 15.52 8.46 -16.47
N ASN A 114 16.28 8.55 -17.54
CA ASN A 114 17.47 9.40 -17.60
C ASN A 114 17.07 10.87 -17.93
N ARG A 115 18.03 11.77 -18.21
CA ARG A 115 17.72 13.18 -18.52
C ARG A 115 17.01 13.34 -19.87
N GLU A 116 17.49 12.66 -20.90
CA GLU A 116 16.94 12.74 -22.27
C GLU A 116 15.53 12.12 -22.32
N GLU A 117 15.36 10.96 -21.70
CA GLU A 117 14.06 10.31 -21.54
C GLU A 117 13.08 11.18 -20.75
N PHE A 118 13.56 11.91 -19.74
CA PHE A 118 12.72 12.86 -19.01
C PHE A 118 12.29 14.05 -19.90
N ILE A 119 13.20 14.59 -20.72
CA ILE A 119 12.86 15.66 -21.67
C ILE A 119 11.78 15.18 -22.65
N LEU A 120 11.95 14.00 -23.24
CA LEU A 120 10.98 13.40 -24.17
C LEU A 120 9.63 13.14 -23.48
N TYR A 121 9.65 12.58 -22.27
CA TYR A 121 8.44 12.35 -21.49
C TYR A 121 7.67 13.65 -21.23
N VAL A 122 8.37 14.73 -20.84
CA VAL A 122 7.72 16.02 -20.59
C VAL A 122 7.22 16.65 -21.89
N LYS A 123 7.95 16.53 -22.99
CA LYS A 123 7.51 16.98 -24.31
C LYS A 123 6.17 16.32 -24.67
N ASP A 124 6.09 14.99 -24.61
CA ASP A 124 4.86 14.24 -24.93
C ASP A 124 3.71 14.60 -23.97
N LEU A 125 4.02 14.83 -22.69
CA LEU A 125 3.05 15.27 -21.69
C LEU A 125 2.46 16.65 -22.03
N LEU A 126 3.30 17.61 -22.42
CA LEU A 126 2.88 18.97 -22.74
C LEU A 126 2.21 19.04 -24.12
N ASP A 127 2.66 18.23 -25.09
CA ASP A 127 2.03 18.10 -26.41
C ASP A 127 0.55 17.75 -26.27
N GLU A 128 0.24 16.74 -25.46
CA GLU A 128 -1.12 16.29 -25.20
C GLU A 128 -1.91 17.30 -24.35
N PHE A 129 -1.28 17.87 -23.32
CA PHE A 129 -1.94 18.80 -22.40
C PHE A 129 -2.37 20.11 -23.08
N TYR A 130 -1.53 20.66 -23.95
CA TYR A 130 -1.83 21.89 -24.68
C TYR A 130 -2.44 21.63 -26.06
N SER A 131 -2.48 20.37 -26.53
CA SER A 131 -2.91 19.99 -27.88
C SER A 131 -2.11 20.70 -28.97
N THR A 132 -0.80 20.79 -28.78
CA THR A 132 0.16 21.51 -29.64
C THR A 132 1.40 20.65 -29.87
N GLU A 133 2.16 20.89 -30.94
CA GLU A 133 3.41 20.18 -31.19
C GLU A 133 4.61 21.03 -30.73
N PHE A 134 5.32 20.56 -29.70
CA PHE A 134 6.60 21.09 -29.26
C PHE A 134 7.73 20.51 -30.12
N ARG A 135 8.69 21.36 -30.52
CA ARG A 135 9.87 20.97 -31.28
C ARG A 135 11.11 21.06 -30.40
N LEU A 136 12.09 20.19 -30.64
CA LEU A 136 13.37 20.24 -29.92
C LEU A 136 14.01 21.61 -30.07
N GLY A 137 14.51 22.14 -28.95
CA GLY A 137 15.09 23.47 -28.86
C GLY A 137 16.61 23.43 -29.01
N GLU A 138 17.19 24.61 -29.13
CA GLU A 138 18.64 24.83 -29.15
C GLU A 138 19.05 25.81 -28.03
N ASP A 139 20.35 26.02 -27.84
CA ASP A 139 20.91 27.06 -26.96
C ASP A 139 20.41 27.06 -25.51
N GLY A 140 20.26 25.86 -24.94
CA GLY A 140 19.87 25.71 -23.54
C GLY A 140 18.36 25.70 -23.29
N VAL A 141 17.53 25.86 -24.32
CA VAL A 141 16.11 25.48 -24.31
C VAL A 141 16.01 24.00 -24.72
N ASP A 142 15.28 23.18 -23.95
CA ASP A 142 15.18 21.76 -24.27
C ASP A 142 14.13 21.50 -25.38
N PHE A 143 13.03 22.26 -25.39
CA PHE A 143 12.07 22.32 -26.51
C PHE A 143 11.25 23.60 -26.49
N SER A 144 10.65 23.95 -27.63
CA SER A 144 9.80 25.14 -27.78
C SER A 144 8.54 24.85 -28.59
N GLY A 145 7.48 25.59 -28.33
CA GLY A 145 6.19 25.39 -29.00
C GLY A 145 5.30 26.60 -28.90
N TYR A 146 4.25 26.62 -29.72
CA TYR A 146 3.27 27.70 -29.73
C TYR A 146 2.04 27.32 -28.92
N ILE A 147 1.74 28.10 -27.88
CA ILE A 147 0.52 27.97 -27.08
C ILE A 147 -0.25 29.27 -27.21
N ASN A 148 -1.49 29.23 -27.70
CA ASN A 148 -2.33 30.42 -27.91
C ASN A 148 -1.60 31.56 -28.67
N ASN A 149 -0.94 31.22 -29.78
CA ASN A 149 -0.13 32.15 -30.61
C ASN A 149 1.08 32.81 -29.93
N LYS A 150 1.47 32.37 -28.73
CA LYS A 150 2.71 32.79 -28.08
C LYS A 150 3.76 31.70 -28.19
N ASN A 151 5.01 32.07 -28.44
CA ASN A 151 6.14 31.17 -28.50
C ASN A 151 6.72 30.92 -27.11
N TYR A 152 6.62 29.68 -26.63
CA TYR A 152 7.11 29.25 -25.33
C TYR A 152 8.42 28.48 -25.45
N GLY A 153 9.43 28.87 -24.67
CA GLY A 153 10.63 28.08 -24.45
C GLY A 153 10.51 27.21 -23.20
N VAL A 154 10.87 25.93 -23.27
CA VAL A 154 10.74 24.99 -22.16
C VAL A 154 12.09 24.43 -21.73
N LYS A 155 12.30 24.43 -20.41
CA LYS A 155 13.44 23.79 -19.74
C LYS A 155 12.99 22.65 -18.84
N CYS A 156 13.59 21.48 -19.02
CA CYS A 156 13.42 20.33 -18.15
C CYS A 156 14.62 20.19 -17.22
N ILE A 157 14.36 20.25 -15.91
CA ILE A 157 15.36 20.06 -14.87
C ILE A 157 15.06 18.75 -14.15
N LYS A 158 15.86 17.72 -14.46
CA LYS A 158 15.84 16.46 -13.72
C LYS A 158 16.76 16.53 -12.52
N SER A 159 16.24 16.22 -11.34
CA SER A 159 16.99 16.15 -10.09
C SER A 159 16.48 15.05 -9.17
N SER A 160 17.15 14.83 -8.03
CA SER A 160 16.57 14.02 -6.96
C SER A 160 15.29 14.70 -6.43
N LEU A 161 14.34 13.91 -5.94
CA LEU A 161 13.10 14.45 -5.34
C LEU A 161 13.37 15.25 -4.06
N GLU A 162 14.46 14.92 -3.38
CA GLU A 162 14.89 15.61 -2.15
C GLU A 162 15.55 16.95 -2.46
N ASP A 163 16.09 17.11 -3.67
CA ASP A 163 16.74 18.33 -4.10
C ASP A 163 15.68 19.34 -4.55
N ARG A 164 15.76 20.56 -4.00
CA ARG A 164 14.92 21.66 -4.48
C ARG A 164 15.63 22.46 -5.57
N ILE A 165 14.86 22.91 -6.56
CA ILE A 165 15.37 23.80 -7.60
C ILE A 165 15.56 25.21 -7.03
N LEU A 166 16.80 25.69 -7.11
CA LEU A 166 17.22 26.99 -6.59
C LEU A 166 16.75 28.14 -7.47
N SER A 167 16.47 29.29 -6.86
CA SER A 167 16.09 30.54 -7.55
C SER A 167 17.09 30.97 -8.61
N LYS A 168 18.39 30.74 -8.37
CA LYS A 168 19.47 31.02 -9.32
C LYS A 168 19.24 30.34 -10.68
N LYS A 169 18.88 29.05 -10.69
CA LYS A 169 18.62 28.30 -11.94
C LYS A 169 17.39 28.82 -12.69
N VAL A 170 16.39 29.27 -11.94
CA VAL A 170 15.17 29.87 -12.51
C VAL A 170 15.48 31.23 -13.14
N GLY A 171 16.28 32.05 -12.47
CA GLY A 171 16.75 33.35 -12.99
C GLY A 171 17.63 33.21 -14.22
N GLU A 172 18.55 32.24 -14.23
CA GLU A 172 19.38 31.91 -15.40
C GLU A 172 18.52 31.60 -16.63
N PHE A 173 17.47 30.79 -16.47
CA PHE A 173 16.56 30.47 -17.57
C PHE A 173 15.67 31.66 -17.96
N SER A 174 15.20 32.47 -17.00
CA SER A 174 14.40 33.67 -17.31
C SER A 174 15.18 34.65 -18.18
N ASN A 175 16.46 34.89 -17.88
CA ASN A 175 17.33 35.72 -18.70
C ASN A 175 17.52 35.12 -20.12
N LEU A 176 17.63 33.80 -20.21
CA LEU A 176 17.78 33.09 -21.48
C LEU A 176 16.54 33.23 -22.38
N ILE A 177 15.34 33.11 -21.82
CA ILE A 177 14.07 33.32 -22.51
C ILE A 177 13.98 34.75 -23.08
N ASN A 178 14.35 35.75 -22.29
CA ASN A 178 14.35 37.15 -22.73
C ASN A 178 15.39 37.39 -23.84
N ASN A 179 16.56 36.77 -23.76
CA ASN A 179 17.63 36.94 -24.75
C ASN A 179 17.32 36.26 -26.09
N LEU A 180 16.61 35.13 -26.07
CA LEU A 180 16.25 34.36 -27.25
C LEU A 180 14.90 34.78 -27.87
N ASN A 181 14.30 35.89 -27.41
CA ASN A 181 13.03 36.44 -27.89
C ASN A 181 11.85 35.44 -27.83
N TYR A 182 11.80 34.60 -26.81
CA TYR A 182 10.59 33.84 -26.49
C TYR A 182 9.60 34.73 -25.74
N ASP A 183 8.30 34.55 -25.99
CA ASP A 183 7.26 35.35 -25.34
C ASP A 183 7.15 35.00 -23.85
N GLU A 184 7.23 33.70 -23.55
CA GLU A 184 7.13 33.15 -22.20
C GLU A 184 8.01 31.90 -22.06
N GLY A 185 8.26 31.49 -20.82
CA GLY A 185 9.09 30.32 -20.53
C GLY A 185 8.46 29.38 -19.52
N ILE A 186 8.67 28.07 -19.73
CA ILE A 186 8.19 27.01 -18.85
C ILE A 186 9.39 26.26 -18.27
N ILE A 187 9.44 26.09 -16.96
CA ILE A 187 10.39 25.18 -16.32
C ILE A 187 9.61 23.99 -15.77
N VAL A 188 9.99 22.79 -16.21
CA VAL A 188 9.43 21.54 -15.71
C VAL A 188 10.49 20.77 -14.92
N THR A 189 10.13 20.29 -13.73
CA THR A 189 11.00 19.44 -12.92
C THR A 189 10.24 18.27 -12.31
N ASN A 190 10.93 17.13 -12.15
CA ASN A 190 10.44 16.00 -11.39
C ASN A 190 10.55 16.19 -9.87
N SER A 191 11.16 17.29 -9.42
CA SER A 191 11.35 17.65 -8.02
C SER A 191 10.44 18.82 -7.62
N TYR A 192 10.86 19.63 -6.65
CA TYR A 192 10.12 20.78 -6.14
C TYR A 192 10.97 22.06 -6.23
N PHE A 193 10.33 23.21 -6.44
CA PHE A 193 11.00 24.51 -6.34
C PHE A 193 11.20 24.89 -4.85
N GLN A 194 12.18 25.74 -4.56
CA GLN A 194 12.22 26.40 -3.25
C GLN A 194 10.96 27.25 -3.03
N GLU A 195 10.63 27.44 -1.75
CA GLU A 195 9.56 28.36 -1.34
C GLU A 195 9.87 29.78 -1.86
N ASP A 196 8.83 30.56 -2.16
CA ASP A 196 8.89 31.95 -2.65
C ASP A 196 9.42 32.19 -4.08
N ILE A 197 9.81 31.15 -4.83
CA ILE A 197 10.20 31.33 -6.25
C ILE A 197 8.97 31.62 -7.12
N LYS A 198 7.83 30.96 -6.84
CA LYS A 198 6.64 31.02 -7.69
C LYS A 198 6.03 32.43 -7.80
N ASP A 199 6.22 33.26 -6.77
CA ASP A 199 5.63 34.60 -6.72
C ASP A 199 6.55 35.67 -7.35
N ASN A 200 7.81 35.32 -7.62
CA ASN A 200 8.86 36.26 -8.02
C ASN A 200 9.34 36.05 -9.48
N THR A 201 8.60 35.29 -10.28
CA THR A 201 8.95 35.04 -11.68
C THR A 201 7.74 35.10 -12.60
N SER A 202 7.97 35.59 -13.82
CA SER A 202 6.98 35.52 -14.91
C SER A 202 6.95 34.15 -15.61
N LEU A 203 7.85 33.25 -15.24
CA LEU A 203 7.93 31.91 -15.81
C LEU A 203 6.84 30.98 -15.26
N ILE A 204 6.36 30.08 -16.10
CA ILE A 204 5.48 28.99 -15.68
C ILE A 204 6.34 27.90 -15.04
N LEU A 205 6.13 27.66 -13.75
CA LEU A 205 6.88 26.66 -12.98
C LEU A 205 6.03 25.41 -12.74
N ILE A 206 6.43 24.29 -13.33
CA ILE A 206 5.77 22.99 -13.23
C ILE A 206 6.67 22.04 -12.42
N ASP A 207 6.34 21.88 -11.15
CA ASP A 207 6.97 20.89 -10.26
C ASP A 207 6.25 19.54 -10.36
N PHE A 208 6.63 18.58 -9.51
CA PHE A 208 5.95 17.29 -9.42
C PHE A 208 4.44 17.40 -9.18
N LEU A 209 3.97 18.40 -8.41
CA LEU A 209 2.54 18.61 -8.21
C LEU A 209 1.88 19.12 -9.51
N GLY A 210 2.56 20.02 -10.23
CA GLY A 210 2.14 20.47 -11.56
C GLY A 210 2.02 19.31 -12.55
N ILE A 211 3.03 18.44 -12.64
CA ILE A 211 2.99 17.22 -13.46
C ILE A 211 1.81 16.34 -13.05
N LYS A 212 1.60 16.13 -11.75
CA LYS A 212 0.46 15.36 -11.23
C LYS A 212 -0.88 15.93 -11.69
N GLU A 213 -1.07 17.25 -11.63
CA GLU A 213 -2.31 17.87 -12.05
C GLU A 213 -2.51 17.81 -13.57
N ILE A 214 -1.44 17.92 -14.36
CA ILE A 214 -1.49 17.72 -15.82
C ILE A 214 -1.92 16.28 -16.13
N LEU A 215 -1.27 15.28 -15.52
CA LEU A 215 -1.61 13.87 -15.70
C LEU A 215 -3.07 13.56 -15.38
N LYS A 216 -3.64 14.21 -14.36
CA LYS A 216 -5.07 14.07 -14.04
C LYS A 216 -5.97 14.67 -15.11
N LYS A 217 -5.61 15.83 -15.68
CA LYS A 217 -6.41 16.52 -16.70
C LYS A 217 -6.45 15.74 -18.02
N ILE A 218 -5.38 15.02 -18.34
CA ILE A 218 -5.28 14.19 -19.55
C ILE A 218 -5.64 12.70 -19.30
N ASP A 219 -6.21 12.37 -18.13
CA ASP A 219 -6.60 11.00 -17.73
C ASP A 219 -5.46 9.95 -17.80
N LYS A 220 -4.20 10.38 -17.66
CA LYS A 220 -3.01 9.51 -17.57
C LYS A 220 -2.52 9.29 -16.14
N PHE A 221 -3.18 9.90 -15.15
CA PHE A 221 -2.88 9.63 -13.75
C PHE A 221 -3.38 8.23 -13.35
N PRO A 222 -2.62 7.43 -12.58
CA PRO A 222 -2.97 6.04 -12.33
C PRO A 222 -4.38 5.87 -11.74
N SER A 223 -5.16 4.94 -12.30
CA SER A 223 -6.54 4.69 -11.85
C SER A 223 -6.60 3.95 -10.51
N ASP A 224 -7.75 4.00 -9.84
CA ASP A 224 -7.96 3.23 -8.59
C ASP A 224 -7.87 1.71 -8.84
N GLU A 225 -8.27 1.24 -10.02
CA GLU A 225 -8.19 -0.17 -10.39
C GLU A 225 -6.74 -0.63 -10.55
N GLU A 226 -5.90 0.20 -11.18
CA GLU A 226 -4.47 -0.07 -11.27
C GLU A 226 -3.81 -0.18 -9.89
N ILE A 227 -4.17 0.69 -8.95
CA ILE A 227 -3.66 0.61 -7.58
C ILE A 227 -4.14 -0.66 -6.87
N ARG A 228 -5.40 -1.06 -7.07
CA ARG A 228 -5.90 -2.34 -6.53
C ARG A 228 -5.12 -3.53 -7.08
N ASN A 229 -4.84 -3.55 -8.38
CA ASN A 229 -4.05 -4.60 -9.03
C ASN A 229 -2.61 -4.59 -8.52
N TYR A 230 -2.01 -3.40 -8.37
CA TYR A 230 -0.69 -3.23 -7.76
C TYR A 230 -0.62 -3.82 -6.34
N ILE A 231 -1.63 -3.55 -5.49
CA ILE A 231 -1.72 -4.09 -4.13
C ILE A 231 -1.79 -5.63 -4.15
N ILE A 232 -2.62 -6.20 -5.04
CA ILE A 232 -2.79 -7.64 -5.16
C ILE A 232 -1.48 -8.30 -5.61
N HIS A 233 -0.85 -7.76 -6.66
CA HIS A 233 0.41 -8.28 -7.18
C HIS A 233 1.49 -8.28 -6.09
N ARG A 234 1.65 -7.14 -5.39
CA ARG A 234 2.62 -7.01 -4.30
C ARG A 234 2.37 -7.99 -3.16
N TYR A 235 1.10 -8.30 -2.86
CA TYR A 235 0.77 -9.32 -1.87
C TYR A 235 1.18 -10.72 -2.34
N ASP A 236 0.88 -11.08 -3.58
CA ASP A 236 1.20 -12.38 -4.15
C ASP A 236 2.72 -12.57 -4.29
N ASP A 237 3.49 -11.53 -4.61
CA ASP A 237 4.97 -11.53 -4.62
C ASP A 237 5.57 -11.78 -3.23
N ARG A 238 5.06 -11.08 -2.21
CA ARG A 238 5.51 -11.29 -0.83
C ARG A 238 5.17 -12.71 -0.37
N LYS A 239 3.98 -13.19 -0.71
CA LYS A 239 3.55 -14.54 -0.39
C LYS A 239 4.42 -15.57 -1.10
N SER A 240 4.72 -15.40 -2.38
CA SER A 240 5.54 -16.32 -3.15
C SER A 240 6.95 -16.42 -2.55
N THR A 241 7.54 -15.29 -2.16
CA THR A 241 8.84 -15.19 -1.49
C THR A 241 8.86 -15.92 -0.14
N VAL A 242 7.85 -15.71 0.71
CA VAL A 242 7.75 -16.43 2.00
C VAL A 242 7.57 -17.93 1.75
N THR A 243 6.74 -18.30 0.77
CA THR A 243 6.55 -19.72 0.46
C THR A 243 7.83 -20.35 -0.08
N SER A 244 8.60 -19.69 -0.95
CA SER A 244 9.85 -20.23 -1.49
C SER A 244 10.89 -20.44 -0.39
N GLN A 245 11.00 -19.52 0.58
CA GLN A 245 11.85 -19.70 1.76
C GLN A 245 11.43 -20.94 2.56
N LEU A 246 10.13 -21.13 2.80
CA LEU A 246 9.60 -22.31 3.51
C LEU A 246 9.83 -23.62 2.74
N LYS A 247 9.89 -23.57 1.40
CA LYS A 247 10.20 -24.77 0.59
C LYS A 247 11.60 -25.33 0.86
N THR A 248 12.54 -24.51 1.30
CA THR A 248 13.91 -24.95 1.63
C THR A 248 14.00 -25.82 2.89
N ILE A 249 12.93 -25.88 3.70
CA ILE A 249 12.89 -26.68 4.93
C ILE A 249 12.66 -28.14 4.57
N THR A 250 13.71 -28.97 4.62
CA THR A 250 13.62 -30.41 4.35
C THR A 250 12.80 -31.16 5.41
N PHE A 251 12.13 -32.25 5.02
CA PHE A 251 11.39 -33.13 5.94
C PHE A 251 12.25 -33.60 7.13
N GLY A 252 13.53 -33.92 6.91
CA GLY A 252 14.46 -34.29 7.97
C GLY A 252 14.65 -33.22 9.06
N LYS A 253 14.58 -31.92 8.72
CA LYS A 253 14.64 -30.83 9.71
C LYS A 253 13.39 -30.81 10.58
N ILE A 254 12.22 -31.13 10.03
CA ILE A 254 10.95 -31.20 10.76
C ILE A 254 10.97 -32.38 11.75
N VAL A 255 11.46 -33.54 11.31
CA VAL A 255 11.62 -34.71 12.19
C VAL A 255 12.59 -34.40 13.34
N ARG A 256 13.70 -33.69 13.06
CA ARG A 256 14.62 -33.23 14.11
C ARG A 256 13.93 -32.31 15.14
N LEU A 257 13.05 -31.41 14.72
CA LEU A 257 12.30 -30.55 15.65
C LEU A 257 11.36 -31.36 16.55
N TYR A 258 10.68 -32.39 16.03
CA TYR A 258 9.90 -33.31 16.87
C TYR A 258 10.79 -34.08 17.86
N GLY A 259 12.00 -34.48 17.43
CA GLY A 259 13.01 -35.04 18.33
C GLY A 259 13.42 -34.06 19.44
N THR A 260 13.68 -32.79 19.10
CA THR A 260 13.99 -31.74 20.09
C THR A 260 12.85 -31.53 21.08
N PHE A 261 11.59 -31.56 20.62
CA PHE A 261 10.43 -31.54 21.50
C PHE A 261 10.46 -32.71 22.49
N ALA A 262 10.67 -33.93 22.01
CA ALA A 262 10.73 -35.13 22.86
C ALA A 262 11.86 -35.01 23.91
N VAL A 263 13.03 -34.51 23.51
CA VAL A 263 14.17 -34.29 24.42
C VAL A 263 13.83 -33.25 25.49
N PHE A 264 13.29 -32.07 25.12
CA PHE A 264 12.91 -31.05 26.11
C PHE A 264 11.82 -31.54 27.05
N TYR A 265 10.83 -32.26 26.53
CA TYR A 265 9.76 -32.81 27.35
C TYR A 265 10.28 -33.88 28.30
N PHE A 266 11.18 -34.75 27.86
CA PHE A 266 11.78 -35.80 28.69
C PHE A 266 12.70 -35.22 29.78
N ILE A 267 13.61 -34.31 29.40
CA ILE A 267 14.51 -33.62 30.35
C ILE A 267 13.70 -32.91 31.43
N SER A 268 12.53 -32.36 31.10
CA SER A 268 11.69 -31.61 32.04
C SER A 268 11.30 -32.39 33.31
N PHE A 269 11.35 -33.72 33.29
CA PHE A 269 11.09 -34.56 34.47
C PHE A 269 12.28 -34.66 35.42
N PHE A 270 13.49 -34.42 34.95
CA PHE A 270 14.72 -34.62 35.72
C PHE A 270 15.36 -33.32 36.21
N VAL A 271 14.94 -32.16 35.71
CA VAL A 271 15.51 -30.86 36.09
C VAL A 271 14.60 -30.05 37.00
N ARG A 272 15.23 -29.27 37.91
CA ARG A 272 14.56 -28.37 38.86
C ARG A 272 13.64 -27.34 38.18
N TYR A 273 13.97 -26.92 36.95
CA TYR A 273 13.17 -25.98 36.15
C TYR A 273 12.24 -26.66 35.13
N GLY A 274 11.63 -27.80 35.49
CA GLY A 274 10.82 -28.61 34.57
C GLY A 274 9.72 -27.84 33.83
N LEU A 275 9.06 -26.88 34.48
CA LEU A 275 8.00 -26.08 33.85
C LEU A 275 8.50 -25.26 32.65
N TYR A 276 9.70 -24.68 32.75
CA TYR A 276 10.32 -23.95 31.63
C TYR A 276 10.56 -24.87 30.43
N TYR A 277 11.14 -26.05 30.65
CA TYR A 277 11.42 -27.01 29.58
C TYR A 277 10.14 -27.58 28.96
N LYS A 278 9.05 -27.75 29.73
CA LYS A 278 7.73 -28.11 29.19
C LYS A 278 7.19 -27.04 28.26
N ILE A 279 7.24 -25.77 28.67
CA ILE A 279 6.79 -24.64 27.83
C ILE A 279 7.62 -24.60 26.54
N MET A 280 8.95 -24.66 26.64
CA MET A 280 9.82 -24.65 25.46
C MET A 280 9.58 -25.85 24.54
N GLY A 281 9.35 -27.04 25.12
CA GLY A 281 8.94 -28.22 24.36
C GLY A 281 7.65 -27.98 23.57
N VAL A 282 6.59 -27.48 24.23
CA VAL A 282 5.31 -27.17 23.57
C VAL A 282 5.49 -26.14 22.44
N VAL A 283 6.32 -25.10 22.64
CA VAL A 283 6.62 -24.12 21.59
C VAL A 283 7.30 -24.79 20.39
N VAL A 284 8.30 -25.63 20.62
CA VAL A 284 8.99 -26.38 19.54
C VAL A 284 8.04 -27.32 18.81
N PHE A 285 7.15 -28.00 19.54
CA PHE A 285 6.13 -28.87 18.95
C PHE A 285 5.20 -28.08 18.03
N ILE A 286 4.67 -26.94 18.49
CA ILE A 286 3.79 -26.08 17.68
C ILE A 286 4.50 -25.66 16.39
N ILE A 287 5.77 -25.23 16.48
CA ILE A 287 6.57 -24.86 15.29
C ILE A 287 6.74 -26.06 14.35
N ALA A 288 7.07 -27.25 14.88
CA ALA A 288 7.22 -28.46 14.09
C ALA A 288 5.92 -28.85 13.37
N THR A 289 4.78 -28.74 14.03
CA THR A 289 3.46 -29.01 13.46
C THR A 289 3.09 -28.02 12.35
N ILE A 290 3.33 -26.73 12.55
CA ILE A 290 3.10 -25.70 11.52
C ILE A 290 3.94 -26.00 10.27
N LEU A 291 5.24 -26.26 10.44
CA LEU A 291 6.16 -26.57 9.34
C LEU A 291 5.78 -27.88 8.64
N GLY A 292 5.41 -28.91 9.41
CA GLY A 292 4.93 -30.19 8.92
C GLY A 292 3.68 -30.05 8.05
N GLY A 293 2.68 -29.30 8.54
CA GLY A 293 1.46 -29.01 7.80
C GLY A 293 1.73 -28.30 6.48
N ILE A 294 2.61 -27.29 6.48
CA ILE A 294 3.01 -26.57 5.26
C ILE A 294 3.62 -27.55 4.24
N LYS A 295 4.58 -28.39 4.66
CA LYS A 295 5.20 -29.37 3.76
C LYS A 295 4.25 -30.43 3.25
N PHE A 296 3.32 -30.88 4.08
CA PHE A 296 2.28 -31.80 3.64
C PHE A 296 1.39 -31.19 2.55
N THR A 297 0.99 -29.93 2.70
CA THR A 297 0.19 -29.24 1.66
C THR A 297 0.96 -29.06 0.36
N GLU A 298 2.28 -28.85 0.42
CA GLU A 298 3.13 -28.78 -0.77
C GLU A 298 3.21 -30.13 -1.49
N TYR A 299 3.44 -31.22 -0.74
CA TYR A 299 3.49 -32.58 -1.28
C TYR A 299 2.19 -32.92 -2.03
N GLN A 300 1.03 -32.60 -1.44
CA GLN A 300 -0.27 -32.81 -2.08
C GLN A 300 -0.43 -31.99 -3.37
N ARG A 301 0.11 -30.77 -3.41
CA ARG A 301 0.05 -29.90 -4.59
C ARG A 301 0.91 -30.44 -5.74
N VAL A 302 2.12 -30.90 -5.46
CA VAL A 302 3.02 -31.51 -6.46
C VAL A 302 2.43 -32.82 -6.98
N LYS A 303 1.94 -33.68 -6.08
CA LYS A 303 1.26 -34.93 -6.45
C LYS A 303 0.08 -34.68 -7.38
N LYS A 304 -0.75 -33.67 -7.08
CA LYS A 304 -1.89 -33.30 -7.92
C LYS A 304 -1.46 -32.78 -9.29
N ASN A 305 -0.42 -31.94 -9.38
CA ASN A 305 0.07 -31.43 -10.66
C ASN A 305 0.68 -32.53 -11.56
N ASN A 306 1.44 -33.47 -10.98
CA ASN A 306 2.02 -34.57 -11.76
C ASN A 306 0.93 -35.51 -12.34
N LEU A 307 -0.18 -35.68 -11.63
CA LEU A 307 -1.36 -36.43 -12.08
C LEU A 307 -2.11 -35.79 -13.27
N TYR A 308 -1.92 -34.49 -13.52
CA TYR A 308 -2.48 -33.79 -14.68
C TYR A 308 -1.56 -33.81 -15.89
N ILE A 309 -0.26 -34.05 -15.71
CA ILE A 309 0.72 -34.15 -16.80
C ILE A 309 0.75 -35.59 -17.37
N SER A 310 0.30 -36.58 -16.59
CA SER A 310 0.21 -37.99 -16.99
C SER A 310 -1.15 -38.39 -17.61
N LYS A 311 -1.97 -37.43 -18.04
CA LYS A 311 -3.25 -37.61 -18.73
C LYS A 311 -3.26 -36.74 -19.98
#